data_AF-A0A959UN74-F1
#
_entry.id   AF-A0A959UN74-F1
#
_cell.length_a   1.000
_cell.length_b   1.000
_cell.length_c   1.000
_cell.angle_alpha   90.00
_cell.angle_beta   90.00
_cell.angle_gamma   90.00
#
_symmetry.space_group_name_H-M   'P 1'
#
loop_
_entity.id
_entity.type
_entity.pdbx_description
1 polymer ?
#
loop_
_entity_poly.entity_id
_entity_poly.type
_entity_poly.pdbx_seq_one_letter_code
_entity_poly.pdbx_strand_id
1 'polypeptide(L)'
;MRRFPLVLLAWLGLASLMNAQRLFERKRPDIIPLDGKMRRTGFYFAPGVTYTLTRFNNEEETFGTEPDTVYNALNDPEGRFGLYLEAGWFLATRDPVILDYWDVGLAYKQLRGGEAGSGTLLVADTLGEWTSENAFNDQHLTLHVNANKFIQTTDRSFVQLSLGANADWRFGTGREQDGLQVPTRQDFPPELIGQFHVKVGYGFKATERLLVIPAIETPVFSVVPEDDGRFGALPWFSSEYRPLILSVRFLFLRYPKGFACPPAIKHNEFEGGKGKQYKPDSYHP
;
A
#
# COMPACT_ATOMS: atom_id res chain seq x y z
N MET A 1 -45.50 1.50 6.05
CA MET A 1 -44.63 1.82 7.21
C MET A 1 -44.44 0.60 8.10
N ARG A 2 -43.22 0.39 8.64
CA ARG A 2 -42.81 -0.57 9.70
C ARG A 2 -42.67 -2.07 9.35
N ARG A 3 -41.58 -2.46 8.68
CA ARG A 3 -40.97 -3.81 8.80
C ARG A 3 -39.44 -3.82 8.95
N PHE A 4 -38.80 -2.66 8.95
CA PHE A 4 -37.34 -2.52 9.04
C PHE A 4 -36.69 -2.87 10.41
N PRO A 5 -37.32 -2.70 11.59
CA PRO A 5 -36.59 -2.86 12.86
C PRO A 5 -36.32 -4.32 13.25
N LEU A 6 -37.06 -5.29 12.70
CA LEU A 6 -36.88 -6.71 13.02
C LEU A 6 -35.68 -7.35 12.30
N VAL A 7 -35.36 -6.88 11.08
CA VAL A 7 -34.19 -7.38 10.33
C VAL A 7 -32.89 -6.88 10.96
N LEU A 8 -32.88 -5.63 11.46
CA LEU A 8 -31.70 -5.05 12.12
C LEU A 8 -31.38 -5.76 13.46
N LEU A 9 -32.41 -6.12 14.23
CA LEU A 9 -32.28 -6.90 15.47
C LEU A 9 -31.81 -8.34 15.20
N ALA A 10 -32.27 -8.97 14.12
CA ALA A 10 -31.78 -10.29 13.71
C ALA A 10 -30.30 -10.26 13.29
N TRP A 11 -29.86 -9.20 12.61
CA TRP A 11 -28.44 -8.99 12.26
C TRP A 11 -27.55 -8.76 13.48
N LEU A 12 -28.01 -7.99 14.46
CA LEU A 12 -27.29 -7.78 15.73
C LEU A 12 -27.19 -9.06 16.57
N GLY A 13 -28.21 -9.94 16.52
CA GLY A 13 -28.18 -11.26 17.18
C GLY A 13 -27.25 -12.27 16.52
N LEU A 14 -27.10 -12.23 15.19
CA LEU A 14 -26.15 -13.09 14.48
C LEU A 14 -24.69 -12.66 14.71
N ALA A 15 -24.41 -11.37 14.80
CA ALA A 15 -23.08 -10.84 15.08
C ALA A 15 -22.57 -11.22 16.49
N SER A 16 -23.46 -11.29 17.49
CA SER A 16 -23.10 -11.67 18.86
C SER A 16 -22.81 -13.16 19.00
N LEU A 17 -23.52 -14.02 18.27
CA LEU A 17 -23.26 -15.46 18.22
C LEU A 17 -21.93 -15.80 17.54
N MET A 18 -21.50 -15.05 16.52
CA MET A 18 -20.19 -15.21 15.89
C MET A 18 -19.01 -14.76 16.79
N ASN A 19 -19.24 -13.84 17.72
CA ASN A 19 -18.23 -13.41 18.69
C ASN A 19 -18.12 -14.33 19.91
N ALA A 20 -19.19 -15.03 20.31
CA ALA A 20 -19.18 -15.95 21.45
C ALA A 20 -18.28 -17.19 21.23
N GLN A 21 -18.11 -17.63 19.97
CA GLN A 21 -17.21 -18.74 19.62
C GLN A 21 -15.71 -18.39 19.73
N ARG A 22 -15.35 -17.11 19.91
CA ARG A 22 -13.94 -16.68 20.09
C ARG A 22 -13.40 -16.91 21.51
N LEU A 23 -14.27 -17.12 22.50
CA LEU A 23 -13.87 -17.25 23.91
C LEU A 23 -13.18 -18.59 24.25
N PHE A 24 -13.34 -19.61 23.40
CA PHE A 24 -12.72 -20.94 23.55
C PHE A 24 -11.76 -21.30 22.41
N GLU A 25 -11.28 -20.30 21.67
CA GLU A 25 -10.30 -20.54 20.61
C GLU A 25 -8.88 -20.61 21.20
N ARG A 26 -8.10 -21.63 20.82
CA ARG A 26 -6.68 -21.74 21.18
C ARG A 26 -5.97 -20.43 20.83
N LYS A 27 -5.13 -19.91 21.73
CA LYS A 27 -4.27 -18.75 21.42
C LYS A 27 -3.46 -19.06 20.17
N ARG A 28 -3.73 -18.31 19.10
CA ARG A 28 -3.05 -18.45 17.81
C ARG A 28 -1.58 -18.04 17.95
N PRO A 29 -0.66 -18.70 17.23
CA PRO A 29 0.76 -18.37 17.29
C PRO A 29 1.02 -16.98 16.68
N ASP A 30 1.88 -16.19 17.32
CA ASP A 30 2.21 -14.85 16.85
C ASP A 30 2.76 -14.86 15.42
N ILE A 31 2.35 -13.87 14.61
CA ILE A 31 2.81 -13.75 13.21
C ILE A 31 4.32 -13.57 13.15
N ILE A 32 4.86 -12.69 13.99
CA ILE A 32 6.29 -12.51 14.20
C ILE A 32 6.60 -12.96 15.63
N PRO A 33 7.18 -14.16 15.84
CA PRO A 33 7.44 -14.65 17.19
C PRO A 33 8.67 -13.95 17.78
N LEU A 34 8.44 -12.88 18.54
CA LEU A 34 9.48 -12.04 19.15
C LEU A 34 10.02 -12.57 20.49
N ASP A 35 9.47 -13.68 21.00
CA ASP A 35 9.87 -14.38 22.23
C ASP A 35 11.22 -15.12 22.10
N GLY A 36 12.21 -14.47 21.49
CA GLY A 36 13.54 -15.05 21.27
C GLY A 36 13.64 -16.04 20.11
N LYS A 37 12.56 -16.22 19.33
CA LYS A 37 12.59 -17.05 18.10
C LYS A 37 13.07 -16.27 16.88
N MET A 38 12.71 -14.99 16.79
CA MET A 38 13.06 -14.11 15.66
C MET A 38 13.57 -12.76 16.14
N ARG A 39 14.42 -12.13 15.33
CA ARG A 39 14.86 -10.74 15.50
C ARG A 39 13.68 -9.82 15.21
N ARG A 40 13.68 -8.71 15.94
CA ARG A 40 12.75 -7.60 15.73
C ARG A 40 12.96 -6.87 14.41
N THR A 41 14.09 -7.05 13.74
CA THR A 41 14.39 -6.35 12.49
C THR A 41 14.67 -7.29 11.35
N GLY A 42 14.21 -6.92 10.16
CA GLY A 42 14.48 -7.64 8.93
C GLY A 42 14.30 -6.77 7.71
N PHE A 43 14.49 -7.38 6.56
CA PHE A 43 14.40 -6.73 5.26
C PHE A 43 13.09 -7.15 4.58
N TYR A 44 12.58 -6.28 3.71
CA TYR A 44 11.50 -6.65 2.81
C TYR A 44 11.75 -6.09 1.41
N PHE A 45 11.10 -6.72 0.44
CA PHE A 45 11.03 -6.28 -0.95
C PHE A 45 9.61 -6.49 -1.44
N ALA A 46 9.06 -5.54 -2.21
CA ALA A 46 7.73 -5.64 -2.77
C ALA A 46 7.71 -5.18 -4.24
N PRO A 47 7.67 -6.11 -5.20
CA PRO A 47 7.35 -5.74 -6.57
C PRO A 47 5.85 -5.48 -6.70
N GLY A 48 5.49 -4.62 -7.63
CA GLY A 48 4.11 -4.25 -7.87
C GLY A 48 3.91 -3.45 -9.16
N VAL A 49 2.68 -2.99 -9.31
CA VAL A 49 2.23 -2.10 -10.38
C VAL A 49 1.45 -0.95 -9.79
N THR A 50 1.49 0.18 -10.47
CA THR A 50 0.63 1.33 -10.19
C THR A 50 -0.48 1.39 -11.24
N TYR A 51 -1.62 1.94 -10.86
CA TYR A 51 -2.71 2.28 -11.75
C TYR A 51 -3.27 3.63 -11.34
N THR A 52 -3.32 4.58 -12.27
CA THR A 52 -3.88 5.91 -12.03
C THR A 52 -5.40 5.86 -12.18
N LEU A 53 -6.11 5.76 -11.05
CA LEU A 53 -7.57 5.79 -11.06
C LEU A 53 -8.06 7.16 -11.50
N THR A 54 -8.98 7.16 -12.46
CA THR A 54 -9.63 8.36 -12.97
C THR A 54 -11.00 8.53 -12.31
N ARG A 55 -11.64 9.67 -12.54
CA ARG A 55 -13.01 9.92 -12.06
C ARG A 55 -13.97 8.97 -12.78
N PHE A 56 -15.06 8.56 -12.10
CA PHE A 56 -16.04 7.63 -12.67
C PHE A 56 -17.04 8.29 -13.64
N ASN A 57 -17.14 9.62 -13.64
CA ASN A 57 -18.05 10.39 -14.49
C ASN A 57 -17.29 11.50 -15.23
N ASN A 58 -17.67 11.75 -16.48
CA ASN A 58 -17.10 12.79 -17.33
C ASN A 58 -17.72 14.15 -16.97
N GLU A 59 -16.91 15.19 -16.88
CA GLU A 59 -17.37 16.58 -16.68
C GLU A 59 -17.20 17.35 -17.98
N GLU A 60 -18.28 17.99 -18.43
CA GLU A 60 -18.23 19.03 -19.47
C GLU A 60 -17.86 20.34 -18.78
N GLU A 61 -16.71 20.90 -19.11
CA GLU A 61 -16.30 22.22 -18.60
C GLU A 61 -16.47 23.27 -19.70
N THR A 62 -17.34 24.26 -19.43
CA THR A 62 -17.47 25.47 -20.24
C THR A 62 -16.52 26.53 -19.69
N PHE A 63 -15.49 26.90 -20.45
CA PHE A 63 -14.62 28.02 -20.12
C PHE A 63 -15.02 29.25 -20.94
N GLY A 64 -15.44 30.32 -20.25
CA GLY A 64 -15.66 31.63 -20.86
C GLY A 64 -14.43 32.50 -20.68
N THR A 65 -13.75 32.83 -21.77
CA THR A 65 -12.65 33.82 -21.75
C THR A 65 -12.98 34.88 -22.79
N GLU A 66 -13.24 36.11 -22.31
CA GLU A 66 -13.57 37.32 -23.09
C GLU A 66 -14.93 37.28 -23.82
N PRO A 67 -15.56 38.43 -24.12
CA PRO A 67 -17.00 38.51 -24.41
C PRO A 67 -17.47 37.83 -25.72
N ASP A 68 -16.57 37.27 -26.53
CA ASP A 68 -16.84 36.80 -27.90
C ASP A 68 -16.30 35.39 -28.20
N THR A 69 -15.87 34.61 -27.19
CA THR A 69 -15.39 33.23 -27.42
C THR A 69 -15.85 32.28 -26.30
N VAL A 70 -16.62 31.26 -26.69
CA VAL A 70 -17.12 30.22 -25.78
C VAL A 70 -16.51 28.89 -26.20
N TYR A 71 -15.88 28.19 -25.25
CA TYR A 71 -15.30 26.87 -25.44
C TYR A 71 -16.03 25.86 -24.58
N ASN A 72 -16.46 24.75 -25.19
CA ASN A 72 -16.90 23.56 -24.47
C ASN A 72 -15.84 22.48 -24.67
N ALA A 73 -15.24 22.00 -23.58
CA ALA A 73 -14.27 20.91 -23.58
C ALA A 73 -14.82 19.72 -22.79
N LEU A 74 -14.79 18.54 -23.42
CA LEU A 74 -15.00 17.26 -22.78
C LEU A 74 -13.65 16.57 -22.66
N ASN A 75 -13.21 16.38 -21.42
CA ASN A 75 -11.93 15.73 -21.10
C ASN A 75 -12.23 14.32 -20.56
N ASP A 76 -11.73 13.30 -21.25
CA ASP A 76 -11.89 11.89 -20.89
C ASP A 76 -10.55 11.31 -20.38
N PRO A 77 -10.38 11.17 -19.05
CA PRO A 77 -9.16 10.66 -18.47
C PRO A 77 -9.07 9.12 -18.53
N GLU A 78 -7.95 8.63 -19.06
CA GLU A 78 -7.60 7.21 -19.16
C GLU A 78 -6.48 6.85 -18.15
N GLY A 79 -6.79 5.93 -17.23
CA GLY A 79 -5.81 5.36 -16.31
C GLY A 79 -4.87 4.37 -16.99
N ARG A 80 -3.57 4.42 -16.68
CA ARG A 80 -2.58 3.48 -17.26
C ARG A 80 -1.73 2.80 -16.19
N PHE A 81 -1.28 1.59 -16.50
CA PHE A 81 -0.41 0.82 -15.61
C PHE A 81 1.04 1.31 -15.67
N GLY A 82 1.65 1.46 -14.50
CA GLY A 82 3.07 1.73 -14.31
C GLY A 82 3.74 0.68 -13.42
N LEU A 83 5.07 0.71 -13.37
CA LEU A 83 5.88 -0.19 -12.57
C LEU A 83 6.09 0.36 -11.14
N TYR A 84 6.05 -0.54 -10.15
CA TYR A 84 6.32 -0.22 -8.74
C TYR A 84 7.30 -1.23 -8.14
N LEU A 85 8.32 -0.74 -7.46
CA LEU A 85 9.29 -1.59 -6.74
C LEU A 85 9.61 -0.95 -5.40
N GLU A 86 9.37 -1.66 -4.31
CA GLU A 86 9.60 -1.22 -2.93
C GLU A 86 10.69 -2.07 -2.27
N ALA A 87 11.58 -1.46 -1.50
CA ALA A 87 12.53 -2.19 -0.67
C ALA A 87 12.85 -1.40 0.61
N GLY A 88 13.05 -2.11 1.72
CA GLY A 88 13.36 -1.43 2.97
C GLY A 88 13.55 -2.34 4.17
N TRP A 89 13.53 -1.70 5.33
CA TRP A 89 13.72 -2.34 6.62
C TRP A 89 12.46 -2.25 7.46
N PHE A 90 12.15 -3.33 8.16
CA PHE A 90 11.07 -3.32 9.15
C PHE A 90 11.62 -3.50 10.57
N LEU A 91 10.90 -2.93 11.53
CA LEU A 91 11.15 -2.99 12.97
C LEU A 91 9.86 -3.38 13.69
N ALA A 92 9.83 -4.60 14.20
CA ALA A 92 8.72 -5.15 14.97
C ALA A 92 8.70 -4.63 16.42
N THR A 93 7.51 -4.29 16.87
CA THR A 93 7.19 -3.84 18.23
C THR A 93 7.11 -5.05 19.16
N ARG A 94 7.64 -4.93 20.38
CA ARG A 94 7.71 -6.05 21.34
C ARG A 94 6.33 -6.48 21.83
N ASP A 95 5.44 -5.53 22.10
CA ASP A 95 4.09 -5.75 22.66
C ASP A 95 3.03 -5.15 21.73
N PRO A 96 2.56 -5.90 20.72
CA PRO A 96 1.76 -5.34 19.64
C PRO A 96 0.26 -5.27 19.98
N VAL A 97 -0.13 -4.39 20.91
CA VAL A 97 -1.55 -4.15 21.19
C VAL A 97 -2.17 -3.32 20.05
N ILE A 98 -1.56 -2.17 19.74
CA ILE A 98 -2.08 -1.22 18.74
C ILE A 98 -1.31 -1.31 17.41
N LEU A 99 -0.03 -1.69 17.47
CA LEU A 99 0.87 -1.67 16.33
C LEU A 99 1.83 -2.85 16.37
N ASP A 100 1.91 -3.59 15.26
CA ASP A 100 2.77 -4.76 15.15
C ASP A 100 4.20 -4.41 14.73
N TYR A 101 4.35 -3.57 13.71
CA TYR A 101 5.67 -3.17 13.25
C TYR A 101 5.66 -1.85 12.46
N TRP A 102 6.82 -1.21 12.42
CA TRP A 102 7.12 -0.09 11.55
C TRP A 102 7.95 -0.56 10.36
N ASP A 103 7.72 -0.01 9.18
CA ASP A 103 8.67 -0.13 8.08
C ASP A 103 9.06 1.23 7.51
N VAL A 104 10.29 1.28 7.01
CA VAL A 104 10.88 2.42 6.33
C VAL A 104 11.64 1.91 5.12
N GLY A 105 11.52 2.60 3.99
CA GLY A 105 12.13 2.14 2.76
C GLY A 105 12.14 3.18 1.65
N LEU A 106 12.68 2.73 0.52
CA LEU A 106 12.64 3.45 -0.74
C LEU A 106 11.78 2.66 -1.73
N ALA A 107 11.12 3.38 -2.62
CA ALA A 107 10.41 2.78 -3.74
C ALA A 107 10.66 3.54 -5.04
N TYR A 108 10.65 2.81 -6.15
CA TYR A 108 10.47 3.38 -7.47
C TYR A 108 8.98 3.33 -7.81
N LYS A 109 8.41 4.47 -8.20
CA LYS A 109 6.99 4.59 -8.56
C LYS A 109 6.87 5.27 -9.92
N GLN A 110 6.41 4.52 -10.91
CA GLN A 110 6.09 5.05 -12.22
C GLN A 110 4.59 5.33 -12.29
N LEU A 111 4.18 6.55 -12.64
CA LEU A 111 2.79 6.95 -12.80
C LEU A 111 2.54 7.27 -14.27
N ARG A 112 1.52 6.64 -14.86
CA ARG A 112 1.19 6.80 -16.27
C ARG A 112 -0.30 7.05 -16.42
N GLY A 113 -0.69 7.78 -17.43
CA GLY A 113 -2.09 8.01 -17.77
C GLY A 113 -2.18 8.73 -19.10
N GLY A 114 -3.41 8.98 -19.54
CA GLY A 114 -3.69 9.81 -20.70
C GLY A 114 -5.01 10.54 -20.55
N GLU A 115 -5.22 11.54 -21.38
CA GLU A 115 -6.42 12.35 -21.43
C GLU A 115 -6.76 12.59 -22.89
N ALA A 116 -7.97 12.19 -23.29
CA ALA A 116 -8.52 12.54 -24.59
C ALA A 116 -9.40 13.79 -24.42
N GLY A 117 -9.07 14.87 -25.12
CA GLY A 117 -9.86 16.08 -25.16
C GLY A 117 -10.67 16.13 -26.45
N SER A 118 -11.95 16.48 -26.36
CA SER A 118 -12.75 16.83 -27.54
C SER A 118 -13.63 18.02 -27.24
N GLY A 119 -13.90 18.85 -28.24
CA GLY A 119 -14.75 19.99 -28.02
C GLY A 119 -15.06 20.81 -29.26
N THR A 120 -15.87 21.84 -29.05
CA THR A 120 -16.24 22.81 -30.07
C THR A 120 -15.65 24.17 -29.73
N LEU A 121 -14.96 24.75 -30.69
CA LEU A 121 -14.40 26.08 -30.69
C LEU A 121 -15.34 27.01 -31.45
N LEU A 122 -15.96 27.98 -30.77
CA LEU A 122 -16.74 29.01 -31.43
C LEU A 122 -15.97 30.33 -31.40
N VAL A 123 -15.43 30.73 -32.55
CA VAL A 123 -14.73 32.01 -32.76
C VAL A 123 -15.56 32.85 -33.73
N ALA A 124 -16.12 33.96 -33.23
CA ALA A 124 -17.15 34.74 -33.91
C ALA A 124 -18.36 33.84 -34.30
N ASP A 125 -18.57 33.55 -35.59
CA ASP A 125 -19.67 32.72 -36.11
C ASP A 125 -19.20 31.35 -36.66
N THR A 126 -17.91 31.02 -36.51
CA THR A 126 -17.37 29.75 -37.03
C THR A 126 -17.23 28.74 -35.90
N LEU A 127 -17.91 27.60 -36.04
CA LEU A 127 -17.76 26.45 -35.16
C LEU A 127 -16.71 25.51 -35.74
N GLY A 128 -15.58 25.36 -35.04
CA GLY A 128 -14.55 24.37 -35.33
C GLY A 128 -14.60 23.24 -34.29
N GLU A 129 -14.46 22.00 -34.73
CA GLU A 129 -14.28 20.86 -33.83
C GLU A 129 -12.78 20.64 -33.58
N TRP A 130 -12.43 20.24 -32.35
CA TRP A 130 -11.06 19.87 -32.01
C TRP A 130 -11.04 18.57 -31.23
N THR A 131 -9.95 17.84 -31.44
CA THR A 131 -9.60 16.62 -30.71
C THR A 131 -8.15 16.70 -30.29
N SER A 132 -7.84 16.26 -29.07
CA SER A 132 -6.49 16.09 -28.57
C SER A 132 -6.35 14.75 -27.85
N GLU A 133 -5.15 14.19 -27.92
CA GLU A 133 -4.76 13.02 -27.14
C GLU A 133 -3.47 13.34 -26.41
N ASN A 134 -3.52 13.30 -25.08
CA ASN A 134 -2.39 13.61 -24.22
C ASN A 134 -2.02 12.38 -23.39
N ALA A 135 -0.74 12.15 -23.17
CA ALA A 135 -0.26 11.08 -22.29
C ALA A 135 0.89 11.55 -21.40
N PHE A 136 0.91 11.04 -20.17
CA PHE A 136 1.97 11.32 -19.20
C PHE A 136 2.63 10.03 -18.70
N ASN A 137 3.91 10.15 -18.36
CA ASN A 137 4.73 9.10 -17.77
C ASN A 137 5.73 9.73 -16.80
N ASP A 138 5.40 9.75 -15.51
CA ASP A 138 6.24 10.30 -14.46
C ASP A 138 6.93 9.20 -13.65
N GLN A 139 8.22 9.38 -13.40
CA GLN A 139 9.06 8.47 -12.64
C GLN A 139 9.46 9.14 -11.32
N HIS A 140 9.14 8.48 -10.23
CA HIS A 140 9.38 8.98 -8.89
C HIS A 140 10.28 8.04 -8.09
N LEU A 141 11.13 8.65 -7.27
CA LEU A 141 11.81 8.02 -6.17
C LEU A 141 11.05 8.38 -4.89
N THR A 142 10.49 7.37 -4.23
CA THR A 142 9.66 7.51 -3.04
C THR A 142 10.46 7.12 -1.81
N LEU A 143 10.44 7.97 -0.78
CA LEU A 143 10.75 7.59 0.58
C LEU A 143 9.44 7.34 1.34
N HIS A 144 9.32 6.24 2.07
CA HIS A 144 8.09 5.95 2.82
C HIS A 144 8.36 5.43 4.22
N VAL A 145 7.38 5.68 5.10
CA VAL A 145 7.31 5.15 6.47
C VAL A 145 5.90 4.67 6.73
N ASN A 146 5.78 3.43 7.22
CA ASN A 146 4.48 2.79 7.45
C ASN A 146 4.37 2.23 8.86
N ALA A 147 3.19 2.44 9.46
CA ALA A 147 2.74 1.85 10.71
C ALA A 147 1.78 0.69 10.39
N ASN A 148 2.15 -0.53 10.77
CA ASN A 148 1.42 -1.74 10.38
C ASN A 148 0.80 -2.47 11.58
N LYS A 149 -0.43 -2.96 11.37
CA LYS A 149 -1.18 -3.85 12.27
C LYS A 149 -1.52 -5.15 11.55
N PHE A 150 -1.34 -6.28 12.24
CA PHE A 150 -1.81 -7.59 11.81
C PHE A 150 -3.06 -7.99 12.57
N ILE A 151 -4.06 -8.43 11.82
CA ILE A 151 -5.28 -9.06 12.33
C ILE A 151 -5.23 -10.51 11.88
N GLN A 152 -4.85 -11.40 12.79
CA GLN A 152 -4.73 -12.83 12.46
C GLN A 152 -6.09 -13.42 12.10
N THR A 153 -6.15 -14.11 10.96
CA THR A 153 -7.36 -14.83 10.52
C THR A 153 -7.22 -16.33 10.79
N THR A 154 -6.02 -16.88 10.65
CA THR A 154 -5.68 -18.29 10.91
C THR A 154 -4.23 -18.37 11.41
N ASP A 155 -3.75 -19.54 11.83
CA ASP A 155 -2.37 -19.74 12.31
C ASP A 155 -1.28 -19.32 11.30
N ARG A 156 -1.62 -19.30 10.01
CA ARG A 156 -0.71 -18.94 8.91
C ARG A 156 -1.17 -17.76 8.07
N SER A 157 -2.35 -17.18 8.31
CA SER A 157 -2.88 -16.08 7.49
C SER A 157 -3.35 -14.91 8.35
N PHE A 158 -3.23 -13.71 7.80
CA PHE A 158 -3.55 -12.48 8.50
C PHE A 158 -3.95 -11.39 7.53
N VAL A 159 -4.80 -10.48 7.99
CA VAL A 159 -5.04 -9.20 7.32
C VAL A 159 -4.03 -8.20 7.85
N GLN A 160 -3.41 -7.45 6.94
CA GLN A 160 -2.54 -6.33 7.27
C GLN A 160 -3.31 -5.02 7.03
N LEU A 161 -3.32 -4.16 8.05
CA LEU A 161 -3.73 -2.77 7.91
C LEU A 161 -2.51 -1.89 8.14
N SER A 162 -2.30 -0.94 7.25
CA SER A 162 -1.14 -0.05 7.30
C SER A 162 -1.57 1.38 7.05
N LEU A 163 -1.06 2.28 7.87
CA LEU A 163 -1.14 3.72 7.68
C LEU A 163 0.27 4.24 7.46
N GLY A 164 0.47 4.95 6.37
CA GLY A 164 1.80 5.38 5.96
C GLY A 164 1.84 6.80 5.45
N ALA A 165 3.05 7.32 5.34
CA ALA A 165 3.38 8.56 4.67
C ALA A 165 4.46 8.30 3.64
N ASN A 166 4.39 9.00 2.52
CA ASN A 166 5.39 8.96 1.46
C ASN A 166 5.82 10.39 1.08
N ALA A 167 7.06 10.48 0.61
CA ALA A 167 7.64 11.65 -0.03
C ALA A 167 8.19 11.18 -1.39
N ASP A 168 7.52 11.58 -2.46
CA ASP A 168 7.84 11.21 -3.83
C ASP A 168 8.61 12.35 -4.49
N TRP A 169 9.85 12.10 -4.90
CA TRP A 169 10.64 13.02 -5.70
C TRP A 169 10.60 12.59 -7.17
N ARG A 170 10.05 13.42 -8.03
CA ARG A 170 9.97 13.19 -9.47
C ARG A 170 11.30 13.50 -10.13
N PHE A 171 11.91 12.50 -10.77
CA PHE A 171 13.20 12.65 -11.45
C PHE A 171 13.13 12.43 -12.96
N GLY A 172 12.04 11.83 -13.46
CA GLY A 172 11.84 11.58 -14.88
C GLY A 172 10.43 11.94 -15.31
N THR A 173 10.31 12.61 -16.45
CA THR A 173 9.03 13.03 -17.03
C THR A 173 8.98 12.69 -18.51
N GLY A 174 7.87 12.07 -18.94
CA GLY A 174 7.51 11.87 -20.33
C GLY A 174 6.15 12.50 -20.59
N ARG A 175 6.05 13.31 -21.63
CA ARG A 175 4.80 13.96 -22.06
C ARG A 175 4.67 13.76 -23.56
N GLU A 176 3.53 13.23 -23.97
CA GLU A 176 3.13 13.12 -25.37
C GLU A 176 1.84 13.93 -25.51
N GLN A 177 1.78 14.78 -26.53
CA GLN A 177 0.62 15.62 -26.80
C GLN A 177 0.41 15.61 -28.31
N ASP A 178 -0.75 15.13 -28.74
CA ASP A 178 -1.17 15.08 -30.14
C ASP A 178 -2.48 15.88 -30.33
N GLY A 179 -2.64 16.48 -31.51
CA GLY A 179 -3.80 17.31 -31.86
C GLY A 179 -3.70 18.80 -31.51
N LEU A 180 -4.83 19.50 -31.66
CA LEU A 180 -4.91 20.95 -31.46
C LEU A 180 -4.90 21.27 -29.96
N GLN A 181 -3.87 21.98 -29.51
CA GLN A 181 -3.80 22.46 -28.13
C GLN A 181 -4.63 23.71 -27.97
N VAL A 182 -5.85 23.51 -27.47
CA VAL A 182 -6.69 24.61 -27.01
C VAL A 182 -6.07 25.19 -25.73
N PRO A 183 -6.08 26.52 -25.53
CA PRO A 183 -5.60 27.16 -24.30
C PRO A 183 -6.54 26.85 -23.12
N THR A 184 -6.57 25.60 -22.70
CA THR A 184 -7.17 25.11 -21.46
C THR A 184 -6.10 25.10 -20.37
N ARG A 185 -6.52 25.31 -19.13
CA ARG A 185 -5.62 25.19 -17.97
C ARG A 185 -5.13 23.75 -17.84
N GLN A 186 -3.83 23.54 -18.07
CA GLN A 186 -3.15 22.26 -17.81
C GLN A 186 -2.35 22.37 -16.52
N ASP A 187 -2.68 21.56 -15.53
CA ASP A 187 -1.99 21.49 -14.26
C ASP A 187 -1.22 20.17 -14.14
N PHE A 188 -0.04 20.22 -13.50
CA PHE A 188 0.79 19.07 -13.25
C PHE A 188 1.24 19.06 -11.79
N PRO A 189 1.55 17.89 -11.22
CA PRO A 189 1.99 17.82 -9.84
C PRO A 189 3.37 18.48 -9.71
N PRO A 190 3.68 19.07 -8.54
CA PRO A 190 5.01 19.56 -8.23
C PRO A 190 6.05 18.43 -8.27
N GLU A 191 7.33 18.80 -8.29
CA GLU A 191 8.44 17.84 -8.32
C GLU A 191 8.51 16.98 -7.05
N LEU A 192 8.18 17.55 -5.90
CA LEU A 192 8.08 16.85 -4.64
C LEU A 192 6.61 16.70 -4.25
N ILE A 193 6.18 15.47 -4.01
CA ILE A 193 4.82 15.15 -3.58
C ILE A 193 4.90 14.48 -2.21
N GLY A 194 4.08 14.93 -1.26
CA GLY A 194 4.00 14.34 0.07
C GLY A 194 2.59 13.84 0.34
N GLN A 195 2.38 12.54 0.53
CA GLN A 195 1.05 11.98 0.74
C GLN A 195 0.98 11.02 1.93
N PHE A 196 -0.17 11.01 2.58
CA PHE A 196 -0.56 9.94 3.49
C PHE A 196 -1.35 8.90 2.71
N HIS A 197 -1.09 7.62 3.00
CA HIS A 197 -1.72 6.51 2.32
C HIS A 197 -2.16 5.44 3.30
N VAL A 198 -3.15 4.67 2.89
CA VAL A 198 -3.58 3.45 3.57
C VAL A 198 -3.25 2.26 2.69
N LYS A 199 -2.75 1.20 3.32
CA LYS A 199 -2.41 -0.06 2.67
C LYS A 199 -3.13 -1.20 3.37
N VAL A 200 -3.87 -1.98 2.60
CA VAL A 200 -4.60 -3.15 3.08
C VAL A 200 -4.02 -4.37 2.37
N GLY A 201 -3.60 -5.37 3.13
CA GLY A 201 -3.02 -6.59 2.58
C GLY A 201 -3.62 -7.85 3.18
N TYR A 202 -3.52 -8.95 2.45
CA TYR A 202 -3.85 -10.27 2.95
C TYR A 202 -2.60 -11.14 2.91
N GLY A 203 -1.98 -11.31 4.07
CA GLY A 203 -0.70 -11.98 4.21
C GLY A 203 -0.82 -13.44 4.61
N PHE A 204 0.17 -14.23 4.22
CA PHE A 204 0.36 -15.59 4.69
C PHE A 204 1.83 -15.91 4.98
N LYS A 205 2.03 -16.82 5.95
CA LYS A 205 3.32 -17.41 6.28
C LYS A 205 3.66 -18.48 5.25
N ALA A 206 4.50 -18.14 4.28
CA ALA A 206 5.02 -19.10 3.30
C ALA A 206 6.03 -20.06 3.95
N THR A 207 6.88 -19.54 4.81
CA THR A 207 7.80 -20.32 5.66
C THR A 207 7.85 -19.69 7.06
N GLU A 208 8.60 -20.28 8.00
CA GLU A 208 8.84 -19.64 9.31
C GLU A 208 9.58 -18.29 9.19
N ARG A 209 10.25 -18.05 8.06
CA ARG A 209 11.13 -16.90 7.83
C ARG A 209 10.58 -15.91 6.80
N LEU A 210 9.55 -16.29 6.07
CA LEU A 210 9.04 -15.52 4.94
C LEU A 210 7.54 -15.33 5.07
N LEU A 211 7.14 -14.06 5.15
CA LEU A 211 5.75 -13.65 4.97
C LEU A 211 5.59 -13.12 3.55
N VAL A 212 4.49 -13.49 2.90
CA VAL A 212 4.09 -12.96 1.59
C VAL A 212 2.79 -12.22 1.78
N ILE A 213 2.73 -10.97 1.34
CA ILE A 213 1.61 -10.08 1.60
C ILE A 213 1.24 -9.31 0.32
N PRO A 214 0.36 -9.87 -0.53
CA PRO A 214 -0.33 -9.06 -1.52
C PRO A 214 -1.10 -7.93 -0.84
N ALA A 215 -0.94 -6.71 -1.35
CA ALA A 215 -1.51 -5.50 -0.77
C ALA A 215 -1.94 -4.51 -1.83
N ILE A 216 -3.00 -3.78 -1.50
CA ILE A 216 -3.46 -2.60 -2.23
C ILE A 216 -3.19 -1.37 -1.38
N GLU A 217 -2.62 -0.34 -1.99
CA GLU A 217 -2.32 0.94 -1.37
C GLU A 217 -2.99 2.06 -2.16
N THR A 218 -3.56 3.01 -1.43
CA THR A 218 -4.19 4.18 -2.01
C THR A 218 -3.91 5.41 -1.14
N PRO A 219 -3.60 6.58 -1.73
CA PRO A 219 -3.46 7.80 -0.97
C PRO A 219 -4.81 8.18 -0.38
N VAL A 220 -4.77 8.86 0.77
CA VAL A 220 -5.94 9.36 1.48
C VAL A 220 -5.89 10.88 1.58
N PHE A 221 -4.69 11.45 1.66
CA PHE A 221 -4.51 12.89 1.78
C PHE A 221 -3.16 13.30 1.20
N SER A 222 -3.09 14.44 0.52
CA SER A 222 -1.86 15.05 0.02
C SER A 222 -1.52 16.32 0.82
N VAL A 223 -0.28 16.43 1.28
CA VAL A 223 0.25 17.62 1.95
C VAL A 223 0.89 18.55 0.92
N VAL A 224 1.58 17.96 -0.06
CA VAL A 224 2.20 18.69 -1.17
C VAL A 224 1.87 17.90 -2.44
N PRO A 225 1.12 18.46 -3.42
CA PRO A 225 0.33 19.68 -3.28
C PRO A 225 -0.71 19.53 -2.15
N GLU A 226 -1.14 20.65 -1.57
CA GLU A 226 -2.19 20.65 -0.54
C GLU A 226 -3.47 20.06 -1.12
N ASP A 227 -4.08 19.12 -0.38
CA ASP A 227 -5.26 18.41 -0.85
C ASP A 227 -6.54 19.17 -0.50
N ASP A 228 -7.27 19.59 -1.52
CA ASP A 228 -8.59 20.23 -1.40
C ASP A 228 -9.71 19.18 -1.19
N GLY A 229 -9.48 18.18 -0.35
CA GLY A 229 -10.44 17.11 -0.04
C GLY A 229 -10.66 16.09 -1.15
N ARG A 230 -9.69 15.93 -2.06
CA ARG A 230 -9.74 15.06 -3.24
C ARG A 230 -9.07 13.70 -3.01
N PHE A 231 -8.91 13.31 -1.73
CA PHE A 231 -8.37 12.02 -1.29
C PHE A 231 -6.99 11.68 -1.88
N GLY A 232 -6.12 12.69 -1.96
CA GLY A 232 -4.77 12.57 -2.51
C GLY A 232 -4.73 12.37 -4.03
N ALA A 233 -5.76 12.82 -4.75
CA ALA A 233 -5.71 12.94 -6.20
C ALA A 233 -4.71 14.03 -6.61
N LEU A 234 -4.09 13.84 -7.77
CA LEU A 234 -3.07 14.72 -8.32
C LEU A 234 -3.50 15.18 -9.72
N PRO A 235 -3.26 16.44 -10.09
CA PRO A 235 -3.63 16.96 -11.40
C PRO A 235 -2.64 16.49 -12.47
N TRP A 236 -3.14 16.00 -13.60
CA TRP A 236 -2.36 15.89 -14.84
C TRP A 236 -3.22 16.38 -15.98
N PHE A 237 -2.72 17.35 -16.74
CA PHE A 237 -3.48 18.04 -17.78
C PHE A 237 -4.70 18.74 -17.18
N SER A 238 -5.90 18.50 -17.70
CA SER A 238 -7.14 19.08 -17.18
C SER A 238 -7.88 18.15 -16.19
N SER A 239 -7.37 16.94 -15.98
CA SER A 239 -8.01 15.92 -15.12
C SER A 239 -7.22 15.60 -13.86
N GLU A 240 -7.90 14.93 -12.94
CA GLU A 240 -7.32 14.42 -11.70
C GLU A 240 -7.21 12.91 -11.69
N TYR A 241 -6.08 12.42 -11.17
CA TYR A 241 -5.75 11.01 -11.11
C TYR A 241 -5.36 10.63 -9.68
N ARG A 242 -5.87 9.49 -9.21
CA ARG A 242 -5.53 8.92 -7.91
C ARG A 242 -4.66 7.68 -8.09
N PRO A 243 -3.39 7.68 -7.65
CA PRO A 243 -2.54 6.51 -7.80
C PRO A 243 -3.02 5.37 -6.89
N LEU A 244 -3.30 4.22 -7.48
CA LEU A 244 -3.56 2.95 -6.82
C LEU A 244 -2.34 2.05 -6.99
N ILE A 245 -1.84 1.46 -5.93
CA ILE A 245 -0.65 0.61 -5.98
C ILE A 245 -1.04 -0.81 -5.58
N LEU A 246 -0.73 -1.76 -6.44
CA LEU A 246 -0.90 -3.18 -6.21
C LEU A 246 0.49 -3.79 -6.05
N SER A 247 0.79 -4.34 -4.88
CA SER A 247 2.13 -4.85 -4.57
C SER A 247 2.07 -6.20 -3.88
N VAL A 248 3.14 -7.00 -3.99
CA VAL A 248 3.29 -8.26 -3.26
C VAL A 248 4.53 -8.16 -2.38
N ARG A 249 4.35 -7.94 -1.08
CA ARG A 249 5.47 -7.76 -0.16
C ARG A 249 6.01 -9.10 0.35
N PHE A 250 7.31 -9.29 0.18
CA PHE A 250 8.08 -10.39 0.75
C PHE A 250 8.85 -9.88 1.97
N LEU A 251 8.44 -10.30 3.17
CA LEU A 251 9.01 -9.86 4.43
C LEU A 251 9.85 -10.99 5.04
N PHE A 252 11.15 -10.73 5.20
CA PHE A 252 12.14 -11.71 5.64
C PHE A 252 12.46 -11.55 7.13
N LEU A 253 12.02 -12.52 7.93
CA LEU A 253 12.34 -12.66 9.34
C LEU A 253 13.74 -13.26 9.51
N ARG A 254 14.49 -12.79 10.50
CA ARG A 254 15.86 -13.25 10.79
C ARG A 254 15.91 -13.91 12.16
N TYR A 255 16.68 -14.98 12.34
CA TYR A 255 16.91 -15.55 13.67
C TYR A 255 17.78 -14.63 14.52
N PRO A 256 17.58 -14.62 15.85
CA PRO A 256 18.50 -13.95 16.75
C PRO A 256 19.91 -14.53 16.58
N LYS A 257 20.91 -13.64 16.59
CA LYS A 257 22.30 -14.06 16.66
C LYS A 257 22.52 -14.65 18.05
N GLY A 258 22.85 -15.93 18.13
CA GLY A 258 23.24 -16.57 19.39
C GLY A 258 22.15 -17.35 20.11
N PHE A 259 21.48 -18.28 19.43
CA PHE A 259 21.40 -19.61 20.07
C PHE A 259 22.83 -20.15 20.06
N ALA A 260 23.65 -19.66 20.99
CA ALA A 260 24.69 -20.52 21.51
C ALA A 260 23.91 -21.72 22.01
N CYS A 261 24.00 -22.87 21.32
CA CYS A 261 23.97 -24.11 22.06
C CYS A 261 24.79 -23.84 23.32
N PRO A 262 24.26 -24.07 24.54
CA PRO A 262 25.10 -23.93 25.72
C PRO A 262 26.42 -24.61 25.38
N PRO A 263 27.56 -23.91 25.48
CA PRO A 263 28.83 -24.45 25.01
C PRO A 263 28.92 -25.85 25.60
N ALA A 264 29.15 -26.86 24.75
CA ALA A 264 29.18 -28.26 25.18
C ALA A 264 29.94 -28.27 26.50
N ILE A 265 29.26 -28.71 27.58
CA ILE A 265 29.77 -28.61 28.95
C ILE A 265 31.19 -29.16 28.87
N LYS A 266 32.19 -28.28 28.91
CA LYS A 266 33.58 -28.73 28.94
C LYS A 266 33.66 -29.42 30.28
N HIS A 267 33.74 -30.74 30.27
CA HIS A 267 34.08 -31.49 31.46
C HIS A 267 35.36 -30.86 31.96
N ASN A 268 35.29 -30.17 33.10
CA ASN A 268 36.47 -29.68 33.78
C ASN A 268 37.39 -30.89 33.94
N GLU A 269 38.67 -30.76 33.59
CA GLU A 269 39.66 -31.84 33.76
C GLU A 269 39.72 -32.35 35.23
N PHE A 270 39.18 -31.56 36.16
CA PHE A 270 38.96 -31.91 37.56
C PHE A 270 37.87 -32.97 37.84
N GLU A 271 36.95 -33.21 36.90
CA GLU A 271 35.94 -34.30 37.00
C GLU A 271 36.39 -35.59 36.30
N GLY A 272 37.59 -35.64 35.70
CA GLY A 272 38.14 -36.83 35.03
C GLY A 272 38.40 -38.04 35.94
N GLY A 273 38.23 -37.90 37.26
CA GLY A 273 38.43 -38.96 38.24
C GLY A 273 37.15 -39.55 38.87
N LYS A 274 35.96 -39.04 38.54
CA LYS A 274 34.71 -39.58 39.09
C LYS A 274 33.84 -40.13 37.97
N GLY A 275 33.99 -41.42 37.71
CA GLY A 275 33.09 -42.16 36.84
C GLY A 275 31.64 -41.99 37.28
N LYS A 276 30.90 -41.11 36.61
CA LYS A 276 29.45 -41.03 36.75
C LYS A 276 28.88 -42.16 35.91
N GLN A 277 28.44 -43.21 36.60
CA GLN A 277 27.70 -44.32 36.02
C GLN A 277 26.34 -43.75 35.56
N TYR A 278 26.18 -43.54 34.25
CA TYR A 278 24.88 -43.22 33.70
C TYR A 278 24.00 -44.47 33.80
N LYS A 279 22.87 -44.35 34.51
CA LYS A 279 21.79 -45.34 34.37
C LYS A 279 21.31 -45.27 32.92
N PRO A 280 21.21 -46.40 32.21
CA PRO A 280 20.64 -46.40 30.88
C PRO A 280 19.16 -46.05 30.99
N ASP A 281 18.77 -44.89 30.46
CA ASP A 281 17.37 -44.58 30.22
C ASP A 281 16.86 -45.54 29.15
N SER A 282 15.95 -46.40 29.57
CA SER A 282 15.27 -47.39 28.77
C SER A 282 14.41 -46.71 27.70
N TYR A 283 14.91 -46.64 26.48
CA TYR A 283 14.08 -46.58 25.28
C TYR A 283 14.38 -47.84 24.46
N HIS A 284 13.43 -48.78 24.52
CA HIS A 284 13.39 -49.90 23.60
C HIS A 284 12.78 -49.44 22.26
N PRO A 285 13.19 -50.07 21.14
CA PRO A 285 12.82 -49.70 19.77
C PRO A 285 11.33 -49.86 19.45
#